data_AF-A0A7W0YV88-F1
#
_entry.id   AF-A0A7W0YV88-F1
#
_cell.length_a   1.000
_cell.length_b   1.000
_cell.length_c   1.000
_cell.angle_alpha   90.00
_cell.angle_beta   90.00
_cell.angle_gamma   90.00
#
_symmetry.space_group_name_H-M   'P 1'
#
loop_
_entity.id
_entity.type
_entity.pdbx_description
1 polymer ?
#
loop_
_entity_poly.entity_id
_entity_poly.type
_entity_poly.pdbx_seq_one_letter_code
_entity_poly.pdbx_strand_id
1 'polypeptide(L)'
;MRTIGFRSNILFAIAAAFGIIAALGRPWYGPSPAAAEDRAVGEIPSTMEDFFSGIGRAFSDADGTSGWLALETADSLIAGLAIGSVLLLVLAMIPSLQAQVQVLARWTALATLAVIVVKLIDEPGANTLQEPRQGLMIALGSAAVLVASAMTVAAAPVRRRAPVKRFVPPPPPPAPN
;
A
#
# COMPACT_ATOMS: atom_id res chain seq x y z
N MET A 1 10.63 22.74 8.85
CA MET A 1 9.55 21.97 8.18
C MET A 1 8.78 21.19 9.24
N ARG A 2 7.46 21.36 9.36
CA ARG A 2 6.64 20.54 10.27
C ARG A 2 6.42 19.18 9.63
N THR A 3 7.01 18.14 10.17
CA THR A 3 6.76 16.75 9.73
C THR A 3 5.34 16.34 10.12
N ILE A 4 4.65 15.66 9.20
CA ILE A 4 3.36 15.02 9.46
C ILE A 4 3.48 14.12 10.69
N GLY A 5 2.53 14.22 11.62
CA GLY A 5 2.58 13.50 12.89
C GLY A 5 2.38 11.99 12.74
N PHE A 6 2.91 11.22 13.68
CA PHE A 6 2.82 9.75 13.72
C PHE A 6 1.38 9.21 13.50
N ARG A 7 0.39 9.82 14.16
CA ARG A 7 -1.03 9.42 14.04
C ARG A 7 -1.58 9.68 12.64
N SER A 8 -1.18 10.78 12.01
CA SER A 8 -1.60 11.11 10.65
C SER A 8 -1.03 10.10 9.64
N ASN A 9 0.23 9.70 9.78
CA ASN A 9 0.81 8.65 8.92
C ASN A 9 0.13 7.29 9.12
N ILE A 10 -0.27 6.94 10.36
CA ILE A 10 -1.10 5.76 10.59
C ILE A 10 -2.44 5.86 9.86
N LEU A 11 -3.13 7.01 9.93
CA LEU A 11 -4.40 7.20 9.22
C LEU A 11 -4.23 7.10 7.70
N PHE A 12 -3.16 7.68 7.15
CA PHE A 12 -2.86 7.56 5.71
C PHE A 12 -2.57 6.12 5.30
N ALA A 13 -1.81 5.38 6.11
CA ALA A 13 -1.54 3.97 5.87
C ALA A 13 -2.83 3.11 5.94
N ILE A 14 -3.72 3.39 6.90
CA ILE A 14 -5.01 2.71 7.00
C ILE A 14 -5.90 3.03 5.79
N ALA A 15 -6.00 4.31 5.42
CA ALA A 15 -6.76 4.72 4.24
C ALA A 15 -6.21 4.07 2.96
N ALA A 16 -4.89 3.97 2.83
CA ALA A 16 -4.23 3.28 1.74
C ALA A 16 -4.57 1.78 1.71
N ALA A 17 -4.57 1.09 2.85
CA ALA A 17 -4.99 -0.31 2.93
C ALA A 17 -6.45 -0.52 2.48
N PHE A 18 -7.37 0.37 2.87
CA PHE A 18 -8.72 0.36 2.33
C PHE A 18 -8.76 0.64 0.82
N GLY A 19 -7.91 1.53 0.32
CA GLY A 19 -7.73 1.78 -1.11
C GLY A 19 -7.33 0.51 -1.88
N ILE A 20 -6.42 -0.29 -1.33
CA ILE A 20 -5.99 -1.57 -1.92
C ILE A 20 -7.17 -2.56 -1.98
N ILE A 21 -7.93 -2.69 -0.88
CA ILE A 21 -9.10 -3.59 -0.83
C ILE A 21 -10.18 -3.13 -1.81
N ALA A 22 -10.47 -1.82 -1.87
CA ALA A 22 -11.41 -1.25 -2.82
C ALA A 22 -10.95 -1.47 -4.27
N ALA A 23 -9.63 -1.40 -4.52
CA ALA A 23 -9.04 -1.63 -5.83
C ALA A 23 -9.29 -3.06 -6.32
N LEU A 24 -9.29 -4.07 -5.45
CA LEU A 24 -9.63 -5.47 -5.82
C LEU A 24 -11.06 -5.60 -6.39
N GLY A 25 -11.98 -4.71 -6.00
CA GLY A 25 -13.33 -4.65 -6.54
C GLY A 25 -13.44 -3.96 -7.92
N ARG A 26 -12.37 -3.32 -8.39
CA ARG A 26 -12.31 -2.66 -9.70
C ARG A 26 -11.71 -3.58 -10.76
N PRO A 27 -11.87 -3.28 -12.06
CA PRO A 27 -11.19 -4.01 -13.13
C PRO A 27 -9.67 -3.92 -12.98
N TRP A 28 -8.98 -5.06 -12.93
CA TRP A 28 -7.51 -5.14 -12.90
C TRP A 28 -6.92 -5.37 -14.28
N TYR A 29 -7.59 -6.18 -15.09
CA TYR A 29 -7.21 -6.47 -16.46
C TYR A 29 -8.44 -6.39 -17.37
N GLY A 30 -8.24 -6.01 -18.62
CA GLY A 30 -9.28 -6.02 -19.63
C GLY A 30 -8.71 -6.38 -21.00
N PRO A 31 -9.54 -6.71 -21.98
CA PRO A 31 -9.07 -7.09 -23.30
C PRO A 31 -8.24 -5.97 -23.93
N SER A 32 -7.10 -6.32 -24.52
CA SER A 32 -6.34 -5.44 -25.40
C SER A 32 -7.04 -5.42 -26.76
N PRO A 33 -7.22 -4.26 -27.40
CA PRO A 33 -7.69 -4.19 -28.77
C PRO A 33 -6.71 -4.96 -29.64
N ALA A 34 -7.23 -5.85 -30.49
CA ALA A 34 -6.42 -6.56 -31.46
C ALA A 34 -5.56 -5.55 -32.21
N ALA A 35 -4.24 -5.79 -32.29
CA ALA A 35 -3.34 -5.01 -33.11
C ALA A 35 -3.96 -4.95 -34.51
N ALA A 36 -4.37 -3.76 -34.96
CA ALA A 36 -4.98 -3.61 -36.26
C ALA A 36 -4.03 -4.22 -37.31
N GLU A 37 -4.46 -5.31 -37.96
CA GLU A 37 -3.70 -6.02 -39.01
C GLU A 37 -3.53 -5.19 -40.30
N ASP A 38 -3.82 -3.89 -40.26
CA ASP A 38 -3.94 -3.02 -41.44
C ASP A 38 -3.01 -1.79 -41.38
N ARG A 39 -1.83 -1.91 -40.75
CA ARG A 39 -0.80 -0.86 -40.87
C ARG A 39 -0.15 -0.94 -42.25
N ALA A 40 -0.55 -0.05 -43.14
CA ALA A 40 0.06 0.13 -44.45
C ALA A 40 1.57 0.38 -44.31
N VAL A 41 2.37 -0.26 -45.17
CA VAL A 41 3.83 -0.11 -45.22
C VAL A 41 4.19 1.37 -45.45
N GLY A 42 4.59 2.08 -44.39
CA GLY A 42 4.94 3.50 -44.42
C GLY A 42 4.52 4.33 -43.20
N GLU A 43 3.73 3.79 -42.28
CA GLU A 43 3.32 4.53 -41.07
C GLU A 43 4.47 4.70 -40.06
N ILE A 44 4.66 5.95 -39.64
CA ILE A 44 5.61 6.39 -38.60
C ILE A 44 5.27 5.64 -37.30
N PRO A 45 6.25 5.21 -36.47
CA PRO A 45 5.98 4.43 -35.27
C PRO A 45 4.98 5.16 -34.35
N SER A 46 3.75 4.64 -34.30
CA SER A 46 2.61 5.08 -33.48
C SER A 46 2.81 4.82 -31.99
N THR A 47 4.02 4.46 -31.55
CA THR A 47 4.31 3.93 -30.22
C THR A 47 3.97 4.90 -29.10
N MET A 48 4.13 6.21 -29.31
CA MET A 48 3.72 7.21 -28.32
C MET A 48 2.20 7.34 -28.23
N GLU A 49 1.51 7.37 -29.37
CA GLU A 49 0.05 7.52 -29.40
C GLU A 49 -0.65 6.26 -28.88
N ASP A 50 -0.14 5.08 -29.21
CA ASP A 50 -0.58 3.79 -28.67
C ASP A 50 -0.35 3.71 -27.15
N PHE A 51 0.77 4.24 -26.66
CA PHE A 51 1.06 4.30 -25.22
C PHE A 51 0.12 5.25 -24.47
N PHE A 52 -0.09 6.47 -24.97
CA PHE A 52 -1.02 7.42 -24.34
C PHE A 52 -2.47 6.95 -24.43
N SER A 53 -2.86 6.32 -25.55
CA SER A 53 -4.16 5.67 -25.71
C SER A 53 -4.33 4.51 -24.73
N GLY A 54 -3.30 3.68 -24.55
CA GLY A 54 -3.28 2.62 -23.54
C GLY A 54 -3.46 3.15 -22.12
N ILE A 55 -2.72 4.21 -21.75
CA ILE A 55 -2.89 4.89 -20.45
C ILE A 55 -4.31 5.43 -20.32
N GLY A 56 -4.83 6.11 -21.35
CA GLY A 56 -6.19 6.65 -21.34
C GLY A 56 -7.22 5.57 -21.02
N ARG A 57 -7.18 4.45 -21.77
CA ARG A 57 -8.08 3.30 -21.60
C ARG A 57 -7.90 2.59 -20.26
N ALA A 58 -6.69 2.57 -19.71
CA ALA A 58 -6.45 2.03 -18.38
C ALA A 58 -7.23 2.79 -17.31
N PHE A 59 -7.43 4.11 -17.46
CA PHE A 59 -8.18 4.94 -16.50
C PHE A 59 -9.66 5.12 -16.84
N SER A 60 -10.05 5.11 -18.11
CA SER A 60 -11.41 5.42 -18.55
C SER A 60 -12.34 4.22 -18.66
N ASP A 61 -11.82 3.05 -19.02
CA ASP A 61 -12.67 1.88 -19.26
C ASP A 61 -13.06 1.21 -17.93
N ALA A 62 -14.35 0.93 -17.81
CA ALA A 62 -14.94 0.18 -16.71
C ALA A 62 -15.04 -1.33 -17.00
N ASP A 63 -14.77 -1.75 -18.24
CA ASP A 63 -14.81 -3.14 -18.67
C ASP A 63 -13.54 -3.89 -18.24
N GLY A 64 -13.72 -5.16 -17.90
CA GLY A 64 -12.62 -6.05 -17.50
C GLY A 64 -12.98 -6.95 -16.34
N THR A 65 -12.00 -7.74 -15.91
CA THR A 65 -12.13 -8.67 -14.78
C THR A 65 -11.70 -7.99 -13.49
N SER A 66 -12.52 -8.13 -12.44
CA SER A 66 -12.17 -7.59 -11.14
C SER A 66 -10.96 -8.30 -10.54
N GLY A 67 -10.21 -7.63 -9.66
CA GLY A 67 -9.06 -8.22 -8.99
C GLY A 67 -9.40 -9.51 -8.22
N TRP A 68 -10.59 -9.59 -7.62
CA TRP A 68 -11.08 -10.80 -6.95
C TRP A 68 -11.20 -12.01 -7.87
N LEU A 69 -11.55 -11.79 -9.14
CA LEU A 69 -11.68 -12.87 -10.13
C LEU A 69 -10.36 -13.11 -10.87
N ALA A 70 -9.59 -12.06 -11.14
CA ALA A 70 -8.39 -12.13 -11.97
C ALA A 70 -7.15 -12.68 -11.26
N LEU A 71 -7.10 -12.58 -9.93
CA LEU A 71 -5.89 -12.87 -9.17
C LEU A 71 -5.92 -14.25 -8.48
N GLU A 72 -7.05 -14.96 -8.51
CA GLU A 72 -7.32 -16.30 -7.96
C GLU A 72 -6.89 -16.54 -6.50
N THR A 73 -5.58 -16.67 -6.26
CA THR A 73 -4.99 -16.87 -4.93
C THR A 73 -4.33 -15.60 -4.40
N ALA A 74 -3.88 -14.72 -5.29
CA ALA A 74 -3.18 -13.49 -4.93
C ALA A 74 -4.13 -12.40 -4.39
N ASP A 75 -5.42 -12.44 -4.72
CA ASP A 75 -6.46 -11.58 -4.13
C ASP A 75 -6.53 -11.74 -2.60
N SER A 76 -6.61 -12.98 -2.11
CA SER A 76 -6.68 -13.31 -0.69
C SER A 76 -5.39 -12.94 0.05
N LEU A 77 -4.24 -13.11 -0.61
CA LEU A 77 -2.94 -12.70 -0.10
C LEU A 77 -2.85 -11.17 0.02
N ILE A 78 -3.23 -10.42 -1.02
CA ILE A 78 -3.20 -8.94 -1.01
C ILE A 78 -4.16 -8.41 0.05
N ALA A 79 -5.39 -8.94 0.13
CA ALA A 79 -6.36 -8.56 1.14
C ALA A 79 -5.86 -8.88 2.55
N GLY A 80 -5.28 -10.07 2.75
CA GLY A 80 -4.69 -10.48 4.02
C GLY A 80 -3.53 -9.58 4.46
N LEU A 81 -2.65 -9.21 3.54
CA LEU A 81 -1.53 -8.28 3.81
C LEU A 81 -2.03 -6.85 4.11
N ALA A 82 -3.06 -6.37 3.41
CA ALA A 82 -3.67 -5.08 3.68
C ALA A 82 -4.32 -5.03 5.07
N ILE A 83 -5.14 -6.04 5.41
CA ILE A 83 -5.77 -6.17 6.73
C ILE A 83 -4.71 -6.32 7.83
N GLY A 84 -3.72 -7.20 7.62
CA GLY A 84 -2.61 -7.41 8.54
C GLY A 84 -1.83 -6.13 8.81
N SER A 85 -1.59 -5.31 7.77
CA SER A 85 -0.93 -4.01 7.92
C SER A 85 -1.74 -3.06 8.79
N VAL A 86 -3.08 -2.99 8.61
CA VAL A 86 -3.95 -2.18 9.48
C VAL A 86 -3.86 -2.63 10.93
N LEU A 87 -3.94 -3.94 11.19
CA LEU A 87 -3.86 -4.48 12.55
C LEU A 87 -2.53 -4.15 13.22
N LEU A 88 -1.42 -4.31 12.50
CA LEU A 88 -0.09 -3.93 13.00
C LEU A 88 -0.03 -2.42 13.28
N LEU A 89 -0.51 -1.58 12.37
CA LEU A 89 -0.49 -0.12 12.59
C LEU A 89 -1.33 0.32 13.80
N VAL A 90 -2.46 -0.34 14.07
CA VAL A 90 -3.26 -0.12 15.27
C VAL A 90 -2.50 -0.59 16.52
N LEU A 91 -1.90 -1.77 16.49
CA LEU A 91 -1.07 -2.28 17.60
C LEU A 91 0.14 -1.38 17.89
N ALA A 92 0.70 -0.72 16.87
CA ALA A 92 1.82 0.21 17.04
C ALA A 92 1.44 1.44 17.87
N MET A 93 0.16 1.70 18.11
CA MET A 93 -0.29 2.74 19.06
C MET A 93 -0.05 2.35 20.52
N ILE A 94 0.20 1.07 20.81
CA ILE A 94 0.49 0.54 22.14
C ILE A 94 2.00 0.65 22.41
N PRO A 95 2.46 1.49 23.37
CA PRO A 95 3.88 1.76 23.56
C PRO A 95 4.73 0.52 23.87
N SER A 96 4.15 -0.52 24.50
CA SER A 96 4.86 -1.77 24.82
C SER A 96 5.13 -2.66 23.61
N LEU A 97 4.34 -2.53 22.54
CA LEU A 97 4.46 -3.33 21.32
C LEU A 97 5.01 -2.52 20.14
N GLN A 98 5.07 -1.19 20.29
CA GLN A 98 5.37 -0.25 19.22
C GLN A 98 6.59 -0.65 18.38
N ALA A 99 7.73 -0.96 19.00
CA ALA A 99 8.98 -1.22 18.27
C ALA A 99 8.90 -2.47 17.38
N GLN A 100 8.36 -3.58 17.90
CA GLN A 100 8.26 -4.85 17.18
C GLN A 100 7.27 -4.72 16.02
N VAL A 101 6.13 -4.10 16.31
CA VAL A 101 5.03 -3.99 15.37
C VAL A 101 5.32 -2.99 14.25
N GLN A 102 6.06 -1.91 14.51
CA GLN A 102 6.56 -0.98 13.49
C GLN A 102 7.43 -1.69 12.43
N VAL A 103 8.31 -2.59 12.87
CA VAL A 103 9.18 -3.35 11.96
C VAL A 103 8.35 -4.32 11.13
N LEU A 104 7.41 -5.04 11.75
CA LEU A 104 6.50 -5.94 11.04
C LEU A 104 5.64 -5.18 10.03
N ALA A 105 5.03 -4.06 10.43
CA ALA A 105 4.20 -3.23 9.54
C ALA A 105 4.97 -2.72 8.32
N ARG A 106 6.26 -2.41 8.50
CA ARG A 106 7.15 -2.03 7.39
C ARG A 106 7.34 -3.18 6.40
N TRP A 107 7.60 -4.38 6.89
CA TRP A 107 7.79 -5.56 6.04
C TRP A 107 6.50 -5.99 5.36
N THR A 108 5.36 -5.94 6.06
CA THR A 108 4.06 -6.24 5.43
C THR A 108 3.73 -5.24 4.34
N ALA A 109 3.94 -3.94 4.55
CA ALA A 109 3.73 -2.93 3.52
C ALA A 109 4.61 -3.16 2.29
N LEU A 110 5.90 -3.48 2.49
CA LEU A 110 6.81 -3.82 1.39
C LEU A 110 6.38 -5.10 0.65
N ALA A 111 5.94 -6.12 1.38
CA ALA A 111 5.43 -7.36 0.79
C ALA A 111 4.18 -7.09 -0.06
N THR A 112 3.24 -6.26 0.42
CA THR A 112 2.05 -5.87 -0.35
C THR A 112 2.43 -5.19 -1.66
N LEU A 113 3.36 -4.23 -1.61
CA LEU A 113 3.85 -3.55 -2.81
C LEU A 113 4.54 -4.54 -3.78
N ALA A 114 5.40 -5.41 -3.26
CA ALA A 114 6.10 -6.41 -4.08
C ALA A 114 5.11 -7.33 -4.80
N VAL A 115 4.08 -7.84 -4.12
CA VAL A 115 3.04 -8.68 -4.74
C VAL A 115 2.30 -7.92 -5.85
N ILE A 116 1.94 -6.66 -5.62
CA ILE A 116 1.25 -5.84 -6.63
C ILE A 116 2.15 -5.57 -7.84
N VAL A 117 3.44 -5.28 -7.62
CA VAL A 117 4.40 -5.09 -8.72
C VAL A 117 4.64 -6.38 -9.50
N VAL A 118 4.72 -7.52 -8.81
CA VAL A 118 4.79 -8.82 -9.48
C VAL A 118 3.56 -9.02 -10.34
N LYS A 119 2.35 -8.70 -9.86
CA LYS A 119 1.12 -8.81 -10.66
C LYS A 119 1.01 -7.79 -11.79
N LEU A 120 1.64 -6.63 -11.66
CA LEU A 120 1.78 -5.69 -12.78
C LEU A 120 2.68 -6.24 -13.91
N ILE A 121 3.69 -7.03 -13.57
CA ILE A 121 4.66 -7.59 -14.53
C ILE A 121 4.19 -8.95 -15.08
N ASP A 122 3.63 -9.77 -14.21
CA ASP A 122 3.20 -11.14 -14.45
C ASP A 122 1.69 -11.13 -14.69
N GLU A 123 1.29 -10.63 -15.86
CA GLU A 123 -0.10 -10.71 -16.34
C GLU A 123 -0.56 -12.18 -16.28
N PRO A 124 -1.75 -12.48 -15.72
CA PRO A 124 -2.18 -13.86 -15.54
C PRO A 124 -2.39 -14.55 -16.90
N GLY A 125 -1.44 -15.41 -17.26
CA GLY A 125 -1.61 -16.58 -18.13
C GLY A 125 -2.10 -16.34 -19.57
N ALA A 126 -1.19 -16.64 -20.52
CA ALA A 126 -1.44 -17.01 -21.93
C ALA A 126 -1.79 -15.92 -22.97
N ASN A 127 -1.86 -14.63 -22.64
CA ASN A 127 -2.41 -13.66 -23.59
C ASN A 127 -1.63 -12.34 -23.65
N THR A 128 -0.92 -12.11 -24.75
CA THR A 128 -0.64 -10.80 -25.37
C THR A 128 -1.92 -9.97 -25.67
N LEU A 129 -3.04 -10.25 -25.00
CA LEU A 129 -4.40 -9.77 -25.29
C LEU A 129 -5.08 -9.20 -24.04
N GLN A 130 -4.38 -9.02 -22.92
CA GLN A 130 -4.91 -8.32 -21.75
C GLN A 130 -4.05 -7.11 -21.42
N GLU A 131 -4.70 -6.02 -21.03
CA GLU A 131 -4.05 -4.78 -20.63
C GLU A 131 -4.40 -4.43 -19.19
N PRO A 132 -3.47 -3.80 -18.45
CA PRO A 132 -3.71 -3.35 -17.09
C PRO A 132 -4.77 -2.24 -17.06
N ARG A 133 -5.63 -2.29 -16.04
CA ARG A 133 -6.75 -1.35 -15.85
C ARG A 133 -6.62 -0.57 -14.54
N GLN A 134 -7.58 0.34 -14.33
CA GLN A 134 -7.59 1.30 -13.23
C GLN A 134 -7.46 0.66 -11.85
N GLY A 135 -8.01 -0.55 -11.63
CA GLY A 135 -7.90 -1.25 -10.35
C GLY A 135 -6.45 -1.52 -9.99
N LEU A 136 -5.64 -1.96 -10.95
CA LEU A 136 -4.23 -2.23 -10.72
C LEU A 136 -3.43 -0.93 -10.47
N MET A 137 -3.76 0.16 -11.17
CA MET A 137 -3.11 1.47 -10.96
C MET A 137 -3.47 2.08 -9.60
N ILE A 138 -4.73 1.96 -9.17
CA ILE A 138 -5.19 2.38 -7.84
C ILE A 138 -4.52 1.53 -6.76
N ALA A 139 -4.40 0.21 -6.96
CA ALA A 139 -3.71 -0.68 -6.05
C ALA A 139 -2.22 -0.31 -5.92
N LEU A 140 -1.54 -0.01 -7.03
CA LEU A 140 -0.14 0.43 -7.03
C LEU A 140 0.04 1.76 -6.28
N GLY A 141 -0.79 2.76 -6.59
CA GLY A 141 -0.74 4.07 -5.93
C GLY A 141 -0.99 3.97 -4.43
N SER A 142 -2.00 3.19 -4.03
CA SER A 142 -2.32 2.96 -2.62
C SER A 142 -1.22 2.17 -1.90
N ALA A 143 -0.62 1.16 -2.53
CA ALA A 143 0.52 0.43 -1.97
C ALA A 143 1.75 1.33 -1.78
N ALA A 144 2.01 2.26 -2.70
CA ALA A 144 3.08 3.25 -2.52
C ALA A 144 2.83 4.17 -1.32
N VAL A 145 1.59 4.66 -1.15
CA VAL A 145 1.20 5.46 0.03
C VAL A 145 1.32 4.65 1.32
N LEU A 146 0.93 3.38 1.30
CA LEU A 146 1.06 2.47 2.43
C LEU A 146 2.53 2.31 2.84
N VAL A 147 3.43 2.05 1.88
CA VAL A 147 4.87 1.92 2.13
C VAL A 147 5.46 3.21 2.67
N ALA A 148 5.22 4.34 2.01
CA ALA A 148 5.73 5.64 2.45
C ALA A 148 5.28 5.96 3.89
N SER A 149 4.01 5.72 4.19
CA SER A 149 3.44 5.93 5.52
C SER A 149 4.00 4.95 6.56
N ALA A 150 4.14 3.66 6.22
CA ALA A 150 4.74 2.66 7.11
C ALA A 150 6.23 2.94 7.39
N MET A 151 6.98 3.44 6.42
CA MET A 151 8.38 3.83 6.59
C MET A 151 8.53 5.00 7.56
N THR A 152 7.69 6.03 7.43
CA THR A 152 7.70 7.16 8.37
C THR A 152 7.27 6.74 9.78
N VAL A 153 6.31 5.82 9.89
CA VAL A 153 5.89 5.22 11.16
C VAL A 153 7.02 4.40 11.79
N ALA A 154 7.78 3.65 11.00
CA ALA A 154 8.91 2.85 11.48
C ALA A 154 10.13 3.70 11.88
N ALA A 155 10.33 4.84 11.23
CA ALA A 155 11.37 5.80 11.59
C ALA A 155 11.01 6.67 12.82
N ALA A 156 9.75 6.64 13.27
CA ALA A 156 9.30 7.46 14.38
C ALA A 156 9.88 6.96 15.72
N PRO A 157 10.31 7.88 16.61
CA PRO A 157 10.87 7.50 17.90
C PRO A 157 9.86 6.72 18.75
N VAL A 158 10.33 5.62 19.33
CA VAL A 158 9.53 4.78 20.22
C VAL A 158 9.18 5.57 21.48
N ARG A 159 7.89 5.66 21.81
CA ARG A 159 7.43 6.38 23.00
C ARG A 159 7.85 5.60 24.25
N ARG A 160 8.86 6.08 24.97
CA ARG A 160 9.21 5.55 26.29
C ARG A 160 8.15 5.99 27.30
N ARG A 161 7.71 5.06 28.17
CA ARG A 161 6.88 5.42 29.34
C ARG A 161 7.68 6.40 30.19
N ALA A 162 7.07 7.52 30.59
CA ALA A 162 7.70 8.44 31.51
C ALA A 162 7.97 7.71 32.84
N PRO A 163 9.19 7.81 33.41
CA PRO A 163 9.48 7.19 34.69
C PRO A 163 8.56 7.82 35.75
N VAL A 164 7.84 6.97 36.49
CA VAL A 164 7.05 7.40 37.66
C VAL A 164 8.05 7.94 38.69
N LYS A 165 8.00 9.24 39.00
CA LYS A 165 8.81 9.81 40.08
C LYS A 165 8.42 9.10 41.38
N ARG A 166 9.36 8.33 41.97
CA ARG A 166 9.17 7.83 43.34
C ARG A 166 9.15 9.02 44.28
N PHE A 167 8.11 9.10 45.11
CA PHE A 167 8.07 10.05 46.21
C PHE A 167 9.23 9.73 47.16
N VAL A 168 10.09 10.72 47.40
CA VAL A 168 11.12 10.66 48.44
C VAL A 168 10.62 11.58 49.55
N PRO A 169 10.27 11.04 50.74
CA PRO A 169 9.85 11.88 51.85
C PRO A 169 10.99 12.82 52.27
N PRO A 170 10.68 14.04 52.74
CA PRO A 170 11.68 14.95 53.26
C PRO A 170 12.39 14.34 54.48
N PRO A 171 13.67 14.68 54.72
CA PRO A 171 14.40 14.18 55.88
C PRO A 171 13.70 14.62 57.18
N PRO A 172 13.67 13.75 58.22
CA PRO A 172 13.07 14.10 59.49
C PRO A 172 13.79 15.30 60.13
N PRO A 173 13.07 16.17 60.86
CA PRO A 173 13.68 17.31 61.55
C PRO A 173 14.71 16.84 62.58
N PRO A 174 15.79 17.62 62.82
CA PRO A 174 16.78 17.29 63.83
C PRO A 174 16.13 17.21 65.22
N ALA A 175 16.52 16.20 66.00
CA ALA A 175 16.02 16.02 67.35
C ALA A 175 16.38 17.23 68.23
N PRO A 176 15.48 17.73 69.10
CA PRO A 176 15.81 18.75 70.06
C PRO A 176 16.82 18.20 71.09
N ASN A 177 17.89 18.97 71.34
CA ASN A 177 18.84 18.74 72.43
C ASN A 177 18.26 19.17 73.78
#